data_AF-A0A9D9Q546-F1
#
_entry.id   AF-A0A9D9Q546-F1
#
_cell.length_a   1.000
_cell.length_b   1.000
_cell.length_c   1.000
_cell.angle_alpha   90.00
_cell.angle_beta   90.00
_cell.angle_gamma   90.00
#
_symmetry.space_group_name_H-M   'P 1'
#
loop_
_entity.id
_entity.type
_entity.pdbx_description
1 polymer ?
#
loop_
_entity_poly.entity_id
_entity_poly.type
_entity_poly.pdbx_seq_one_letter_code
_entity_poly.pdbx_strand_id
1 'polypeptide(L)'
;MDYVFVKDSEGFVFKKLESEVSPDEKIISEKEYMKVSGLASYEKKFGHGGARENAGRKQKFGSPLKFQIRVTKEEKDFITYAREHNLNYSALMHM
;
A
#
# COMPACT_ATOMS: atom_id res chain seq x y z
N MET A 1 20.71 -2.47 -16.64
CA MET A 1 20.58 -3.78 -15.97
C MET A 1 19.47 -4.47 -16.70
N ASP A 2 19.86 -5.39 -17.57
CA ASP A 2 18.96 -5.92 -18.59
C ASP A 2 18.33 -7.20 -18.04
N TYR A 3 17.01 -7.25 -18.10
CA TYR A 3 16.23 -8.37 -17.62
C TYR A 3 15.95 -9.29 -18.79
N VAL A 4 16.12 -10.59 -18.57
CA VAL A 4 15.82 -11.65 -19.52
C VAL A 4 14.75 -12.57 -18.96
N PHE A 5 13.96 -13.13 -19.88
CA PHE A 5 12.94 -14.11 -19.58
C PHE A 5 13.53 -15.49 -19.85
N VAL A 6 13.45 -16.38 -18.86
CA VAL A 6 14.11 -17.68 -18.94
C VAL A 6 13.13 -18.79 -18.59
N LYS A 7 13.30 -19.94 -19.25
CA LYS A 7 12.52 -21.14 -19.05
C LYS A 7 13.41 -22.29 -18.60
N ASP A 8 13.00 -22.93 -17.51
CA ASP A 8 13.74 -24.03 -16.92
C ASP A 8 13.41 -25.36 -17.61
N SER A 9 14.20 -26.40 -17.33
CA SER A 9 14.00 -27.75 -17.85
C SER A 9 12.66 -28.37 -17.45
N GLU A 10 12.14 -27.99 -16.27
CA GLU A 10 10.81 -28.37 -15.76
C GLU A 10 9.65 -27.58 -16.42
N GLY A 11 9.96 -26.55 -17.21
CA GLY A 11 8.99 -25.75 -17.95
C GLY A 11 8.46 -24.53 -17.20
N PHE A 12 8.97 -24.24 -15.99
CA PHE A 12 8.71 -22.99 -15.28
C PHE A 12 9.41 -21.82 -15.95
N VAL A 13 8.88 -20.60 -15.75
CA VAL A 13 9.35 -19.41 -16.44
C VAL A 13 9.52 -18.24 -15.49
N PHE A 14 10.67 -17.59 -15.56
CA PHE A 14 11.08 -16.53 -14.63
C PHE A 14 11.58 -15.29 -15.38
N LYS A 15 11.46 -14.13 -14.74
CA LYS A 15 12.10 -12.88 -15.16
C LYS A 15 13.24 -12.59 -14.19
N LYS A 16 14.47 -12.53 -14.67
CA LYS A 16 15.65 -12.27 -13.83
C LYS A 16 16.72 -11.49 -14.57
N LEU A 17 17.73 -11.07 -13.83
CA LEU A 17 18.87 -10.35 -14.40
C LEU A 17 19.70 -11.30 -15.27
N GLU A 18 20.29 -10.76 -16.33
CA GLU A 18 21.16 -11.53 -17.24
C GLU A 18 22.35 -12.18 -16.52
N SER A 19 22.85 -11.55 -15.44
CA SER A 19 23.92 -12.07 -14.59
C SER A 19 23.53 -13.27 -13.72
N GLU A 20 22.25 -13.55 -13.56
CA GLU A 20 21.71 -14.59 -12.65
C GLU A 20 21.15 -15.80 -13.43
N VAL A 21 21.39 -15.86 -14.74
CA VAL A 21 20.93 -16.96 -15.61
C VAL A 21 21.77 -18.20 -15.35
N SER A 22 21.10 -19.31 -15.06
CA SER A 22 21.74 -20.61 -14.86
C SER A 22 21.97 -21.27 -16.23
N PRO A 23 23.03 -22.08 -16.43
CA PRO A 23 23.32 -22.71 -17.73
C PRO A 23 22.20 -23.62 -18.24
N ASP A 24 21.41 -24.18 -17.33
CA ASP A 24 20.37 -25.16 -17.64
C ASP A 24 19.07 -24.51 -18.17
N GLU A 25 19.00 -23.18 -18.16
CA GLU A 25 17.80 -22.44 -18.47
C GLU A 25 17.90 -21.79 -19.86
N LYS A 26 16.78 -21.76 -20.58
CA LYS A 26 16.71 -21.23 -21.94
C LYS A 26 16.11 -19.85 -21.95
N ILE A 27 16.82 -18.88 -22.53
CA ILE A 27 16.28 -17.54 -22.76
C ILE A 27 15.15 -17.63 -23.80
N ILE A 28 14.00 -17.07 -23.46
CA ILE A 28 12.80 -17.06 -24.29
C ILE A 28 12.34 -15.64 -24.58
N SER A 29 11.41 -15.51 -25.53
CA SER A 29 10.77 -14.22 -25.82
C SER A 29 9.75 -13.83 -24.74
N GLU A 30 9.53 -12.52 -24.56
CA GLU A 30 8.52 -11.98 -23.65
C GLU A 30 7.11 -12.48 -23.98
N LYS A 31 6.78 -12.66 -25.26
CA LYS A 31 5.48 -13.19 -25.70
C LYS A 31 5.25 -14.61 -25.19
N GLU A 32 6.29 -15.45 -25.22
CA GLU A 32 6.23 -16.81 -24.71
C GLU A 32 6.11 -16.79 -23.18
N TYR A 33 6.88 -15.94 -22.50
CA TYR A 33 6.79 -15.71 -21.06
C TYR A 33 5.37 -15.36 -20.62
N MET A 34 4.73 -14.37 -21.26
CA MET A 34 3.38 -13.89 -20.89
C MET A 34 2.30 -14.96 -21.10
N LYS A 35 2.50 -15.86 -22.07
CA LYS A 35 1.59 -16.97 -22.34
C LYS A 35 1.75 -18.10 -21.32
N VAL A 36 2.98 -18.51 -21.02
CA VAL A 36 3.26 -19.64 -20.12
C VAL A 36 3.07 -19.27 -18.66
N SER A 37 3.48 -18.07 -18.24
CA SER A 37 3.25 -17.55 -16.87
C SER A 37 1.76 -17.37 -16.53
N GLY A 38 0.89 -17.35 -17.53
CA GLY A 38 -0.54 -17.11 -17.35
C GLY A 38 -0.90 -15.66 -17.03
N LEU A 39 0.08 -14.74 -17.00
CA LEU A 39 -0.15 -13.31 -16.72
C LEU A 39 -1.13 -12.67 -17.71
N ALA A 40 -1.04 -13.00 -18.99
CA ALA A 40 -1.98 -12.49 -20.01
C ALA A 40 -3.43 -12.95 -19.75
N SER A 41 -3.60 -14.18 -19.27
CA SER A 41 -4.92 -14.72 -18.89
C SER A 41 -5.41 -14.10 -17.58
N TYR A 42 -4.50 -13.90 -16.63
CA TYR A 42 -4.79 -13.31 -15.33
C TYR A 42 -5.25 -11.85 -15.47
N GLU A 43 -4.53 -11.03 -16.24
CA GLU A 43 -4.88 -9.63 -16.49
C GLU A 43 -6.25 -9.51 -17.17
N LYS A 44 -6.54 -10.36 -18.17
CA LYS A 44 -7.84 -10.38 -18.85
C LYS A 44 -8.99 -10.81 -17.94
N LYS A 45 -8.76 -11.75 -17.02
CA LYS A 45 -9.80 -12.32 -16.13
C LYS A 45 -10.00 -11.51 -14.85
N PHE A 46 -8.94 -10.96 -14.29
CA PHE A 46 -8.92 -10.31 -12.96
C PHE A 46 -8.65 -8.81 -13.01
N GLY A 47 -8.46 -8.21 -14.20
CA GLY A 47 -8.30 -6.76 -14.36
C GLY A 47 -9.54 -5.94 -13.96
N HIS A 48 -10.71 -6.56 -13.87
CA HIS A 48 -11.97 -5.92 -13.47
C HIS A 48 -12.33 -6.16 -11.99
N GLY A 49 -11.32 -6.13 -11.12
CA GLY A 49 -11.45 -6.38 -9.68
C GLY A 49 -10.73 -5.34 -8.80
N GLY A 50 -10.61 -4.09 -9.28
CA GLY A 50 -10.05 -3.01 -8.48
C GLY A 50 -10.78 -2.86 -7.15
N ALA A 51 -10.03 -2.62 -6.07
CA ALA A 51 -10.62 -2.19 -4.81
C ALA A 51 -11.50 -0.98 -5.08
N ARG A 52 -12.81 -1.10 -4.81
CA ARG A 52 -13.77 0.01 -4.85
C ARG A 52 -13.17 1.17 -4.04
N GLU A 53 -13.38 2.43 -4.43
CA GLU A 53 -13.16 3.54 -3.50
C GLU A 53 -13.89 3.19 -2.19
N ASN A 54 -13.17 3.16 -1.06
CA ASN A 54 -13.65 2.74 0.26
C ASN A 54 -13.86 1.22 0.51
N ALA A 55 -13.30 0.34 -0.32
CA ALA A 55 -13.27 -1.09 -0.04
C ALA A 55 -12.38 -1.42 1.18
N GLY A 56 -12.99 -1.42 2.36
CA GLY A 56 -12.58 -2.25 3.51
C GLY A 56 -11.28 -1.90 4.24
N ARG A 57 -10.51 -0.89 3.82
CA ARG A 57 -9.41 -0.34 4.64
C ARG A 57 -9.84 1.01 5.22
N LYS A 58 -9.93 1.07 6.56
CA LYS A 58 -10.07 2.34 7.28
C LYS A 58 -9.02 3.31 6.74
N GLN A 59 -9.45 4.52 6.37
CA GLN A 59 -8.58 5.61 6.00
C GLN A 59 -7.52 5.72 7.11
N LYS A 60 -6.24 5.52 6.76
CA LYS A 60 -5.14 5.83 7.68
C LYS A 60 -5.14 7.36 7.77
N PHE A 61 -5.96 7.90 8.67
CA PHE A 61 -5.85 9.31 9.04
C PHE A 61 -4.37 9.56 9.37
N GLY A 62 -3.76 10.59 8.77
CA GLY A 62 -2.33 10.92 8.98
C GLY A 62 -1.99 11.10 10.46
N SER A 63 -3.01 11.37 11.28
CA SER A 63 -2.99 11.23 12.74
C SER A 63 -3.86 10.05 13.16
N PRO A 64 -3.34 9.07 13.94
CA PRO A 64 -4.17 8.02 14.52
C PRO A 64 -5.29 8.65 15.36
N LEU A 65 -6.45 7.97 15.39
CA LEU A 65 -7.65 8.27 16.18
C LEU A 65 -7.42 9.29 17.31
N LYS A 66 -8.17 10.42 17.26
CA LYS A 66 -8.18 11.52 18.24
C LYS A 66 -7.66 11.07 19.60
N PHE A 67 -6.50 11.59 20.03
CA PHE A 67 -5.98 11.34 21.37
C PHE A 67 -7.07 11.61 22.40
N GLN A 68 -7.62 10.56 23.00
CA GLN A 68 -8.60 10.70 24.07
C GLN A 68 -7.82 10.83 25.37
N ILE A 69 -7.47 12.07 25.72
CA ILE A 69 -6.89 12.39 27.02
C ILE A 69 -7.98 12.14 28.06
N ARG A 70 -7.69 11.32 29.07
CA ARG A 70 -8.56 11.19 30.24
C ARG A 70 -8.31 12.42 31.11
N VAL A 71 -9.33 13.27 31.21
CA VAL A 71 -9.33 14.46 32.04
C VAL A 71 -10.30 14.28 33.19
N THR A 72 -10.07 14.99 34.29
CA THR A 72 -11.01 15.14 35.40
C THR A 72 -12.28 15.85 34.94
N LYS A 73 -13.34 15.83 35.77
CA LYS A 73 -14.60 16.51 35.46
C LYS A 73 -14.39 18.03 35.32
N GLU A 74 -13.61 18.62 36.21
CA GLU A 74 -13.33 20.06 36.22
C GLU A 74 -12.60 20.52 34.96
N GLU A 75 -11.58 19.79 34.53
CA GLU A 75 -10.86 20.07 33.28
C GLU A 75 -11.77 19.91 32.05
N LYS A 76 -12.67 18.91 32.06
CA LYS A 76 -13.65 18.72 30.98
C LYS A 76 -14.62 19.90 30.88
N ASP A 77 -15.10 20.39 32.01
CA ASP A 77 -16.01 21.53 32.09
C ASP A 77 -15.28 22.81 31.62
N PHE A 78 -14.02 23.00 32.03
CA PHE A 78 -13.16 24.09 31.55
C PHE A 78 -12.93 24.04 30.03
N ILE A 79 -12.62 22.88 29.46
CA ILE A 79 -12.43 22.73 28.00
C ILE A 79 -13.72 23.10 27.26
N THR A 80 -14.88 22.74 27.80
CA THR A 80 -16.19 23.07 27.22
C THR A 80 -16.43 24.57 27.22
N TYR A 81 -16.27 25.21 28.39
CA TYR A 81 -16.33 26.67 28.54
C TYR A 81 -15.39 27.39 27.58
N ALA A 82 -14.13 26.94 27.50
CA ALA A 82 -13.12 27.57 26.65
C ALA A 82 -13.49 27.53 25.15
N ARG A 83 -14.16 26.46 24.70
CA ARG A 83 -14.66 26.35 23.32
C ARG A 83 -15.85 27.27 23.06
N GLU A 84 -16.79 27.33 23.99
CA GLU A 84 -17.98 28.20 23.89
C GLU A 84 -17.59 29.68 23.81
N HIS A 85 -16.52 30.06 24.51
CA HIS A 85 -16.00 31.43 24.52
C HIS A 85 -14.87 31.68 23.50
N ASN A 86 -14.61 30.74 22.58
CA ASN A 86 -13.59 30.85 21.54
C ASN A 86 -12.21 31.28 22.06
N LEU A 87 -11.81 30.75 23.23
CA LEU A 87 -10.51 31.07 23.81
C LEU A 87 -9.39 30.58 22.87
N ASN A 88 -8.48 31.49 22.55
CA ASN A 88 -7.33 31.16 21.73
C ASN A 88 -6.24 30.49 22.57
N TYR A 89 -6.25 29.15 22.58
CA TYR A 89 -5.30 28.35 23.35
C TYR A 89 -3.83 28.64 23.00
N SER A 90 -3.51 28.91 21.73
CA SER A 90 -2.11 29.18 21.35
C SER A 90 -1.61 30.52 21.89
N ALA A 91 -2.48 31.52 22.01
CA ALA A 91 -2.15 32.79 22.63
C ALA A 91 -2.01 32.68 24.16
N LEU A 92 -2.79 31.81 24.80
CA LEU A 92 -2.74 31.60 26.25
C LEU A 92 -1.55 30.72 26.70
N MET A 93 -1.17 29.75 25.87
CA MET A 93 -0.09 28.80 26.16
C MET A 93 1.28 29.27 25.64
N HIS A 94 1.47 30.58 25.42
CA HIS A 94 2.75 31.11 24.95
C HIS A 94 3.91 30.71 25.90
N MET A 95 4.82 29.89 25.37
CA MET A 95 6.25 29.91 25.67
C MET A 95 6.97 30.72 24.60
#